data_AF-A0AA47JN27-F1
#
_entry.id   AF-A0AA47JN27-F1
#
_cell.length_a   1.000
_cell.length_b   1.000
_cell.length_c   1.000
_cell.angle_alpha   90.00
_cell.angle_beta   90.00
_cell.angle_gamma   90.00
#
_symmetry.space_group_name_H-M   'P 1'
#
loop_
_entity.id
_entity.type
_entity.pdbx_description
1 polymer ?
#
loop_
_entity_poly.entity_id
_entity_poly.type
_entity_poly.pdbx_seq_one_letter_code
_entity_poly.pdbx_strand_id
1 'polypeptide(L)'
;MLCLDQAVYKFIDVKLSKDGRIISVDVSNAFGLGRQKVSSVITKYRTDYPKNMHHAFHQKCYLRGNDFKAHLLTTHSPEEYINAVGVIIGGQ
;
A
#
# COMPACT_ATOMS: atom_id res chain seq x y z
N MET A 1 -2.75 16.25 3.89
CA MET A 1 -2.79 15.05 3.02
C MET A 1 -4.14 14.37 3.29
N LEU A 2 -4.94 14.05 2.26
CA LEU A 2 -6.26 13.43 2.45
C LEU A 2 -6.12 12.12 3.23
N CYS A 3 -7.00 11.88 4.21
CA CYS A 3 -6.94 10.68 5.08
C CYS A 3 -6.86 9.36 4.30
N LEU A 4 -7.46 9.31 3.10
CA LEU A 4 -7.43 8.16 2.21
C LEU A 4 -6.04 7.87 1.62
N ASP A 5 -5.32 8.87 1.12
CA ASP A 5 -4.00 8.65 0.51
C ASP A 5 -3.01 8.14 1.57
N GLN A 6 -3.11 8.66 2.80
CA GLN A 6 -2.29 8.19 3.93
C GLN A 6 -2.64 6.75 4.35
N ALA A 7 -3.92 6.37 4.29
CA ALA A 7 -4.35 4.99 4.55
C ALA A 7 -3.80 4.04 3.47
N VAL A 8 -3.87 4.42 2.19
CA VAL A 8 -3.28 3.62 1.11
C VAL A 8 -1.77 3.48 1.28
N TYR A 9 -1.07 4.54 1.69
CA TYR A 9 0.37 4.48 1.93
C TYR A 9 0.72 3.50 3.07
N LYS A 10 -0.06 3.51 4.16
CA LYS A 10 0.09 2.54 5.25
C LYS A 10 -0.12 1.11 4.75
N PHE A 11 -1.14 0.87 3.94
CA PHE A 11 -1.39 -0.44 3.36
C PHE A 11 -0.25 -0.90 2.44
N ILE A 12 0.32 0.01 1.65
CA ILE A 12 1.52 -0.26 0.83
C ILE A 12 2.69 -0.66 1.72
N ASP A 13 2.98 0.10 2.79
CA ASP A 13 4.05 -0.23 3.75
C ASP A 13 3.85 -1.62 4.37
N VAL A 14 2.63 -1.95 4.79
CA VAL A 14 2.30 -3.25 5.39
C VAL A 14 2.50 -4.39 4.38
N LYS A 15 1.98 -4.25 3.17
CA LYS A 15 2.13 -5.25 2.10
C LYS A 15 3.57 -5.45 1.69
N LEU A 16 4.32 -4.37 1.49
CA LEU A 16 5.75 -4.46 1.18
C LEU A 16 6.53 -5.08 2.34
N SER A 17 6.20 -4.75 3.59
CA SER A 17 6.87 -5.33 4.76
C SER A 17 6.60 -6.83 4.92
N LYS A 18 5.35 -7.27 4.73
CA LYS A 18 4.90 -8.65 4.98
C LYS A 18 5.13 -9.58 3.78
N ASP A 19 4.68 -9.14 2.60
CA ASP A 19 4.67 -9.96 1.38
C ASP A 19 5.89 -9.68 0.48
N GLY A 20 6.66 -8.61 0.76
CA GLY A 20 7.78 -8.17 -0.10
C GLY A 20 7.33 -7.58 -1.44
N ARG A 21 6.02 -7.59 -1.72
CA ARG A 21 5.43 -7.13 -2.99
C ARG A 21 3.99 -6.69 -2.79
N ILE A 22 3.50 -5.88 -3.73
CA ILE A 22 2.09 -5.46 -3.82
C ILE A 22 1.68 -5.31 -5.29
N ILE A 23 0.43 -5.61 -5.62
CA ILE A 23 -0.15 -5.32 -6.94
C ILE A 23 -1.23 -4.25 -6.83
N SER A 24 -1.48 -3.49 -7.90
CA SER A 24 -2.53 -2.46 -7.92
C SER A 24 -3.92 -3.00 -7.55
N VAL A 25 -4.18 -4.28 -7.85
CA VAL A 25 -5.43 -4.95 -7.49
C VAL A 25 -5.62 -5.06 -5.97
N ASP A 26 -4.54 -5.27 -5.20
CA ASP A 26 -4.62 -5.34 -3.73
C ASP A 26 -5.16 -4.01 -3.17
N VAL A 27 -4.63 -2.89 -3.67
CA VAL A 27 -5.05 -1.55 -3.26
C VAL A 27 -6.49 -1.26 -3.73
N SER A 28 -6.82 -1.66 -4.96
CA SER A 28 -8.17 -1.52 -5.52
C SER A 28 -9.21 -2.23 -4.66
N ASN A 29 -8.94 -3.48 -4.28
CA ASN A 29 -9.85 -4.30 -3.49
C ASN A 29 -9.93 -3.82 -2.03
N ALA A 30 -8.81 -3.39 -1.44
CA ALA A 30 -8.77 -2.95 -0.05
C ALA A 30 -9.51 -1.61 0.19
N PHE A 31 -9.54 -0.72 -0.80
CA PHE A 31 -10.10 0.63 -0.63
C PHE A 31 -11.27 0.93 -1.58
N GLY A 32 -11.71 -0.03 -2.39
CA GLY A 32 -12.76 0.17 -3.39
C GLY A 32 -12.41 1.23 -4.45
N LEU A 33 -11.12 1.46 -4.71
CA LEU A 33 -10.66 2.57 -5.55
C LEU A 33 -10.59 2.17 -7.02
N GLY A 34 -11.05 3.07 -7.89
CA GLY A 34 -10.90 2.91 -9.33
C GLY A 34 -9.44 2.93 -9.79
N ARG A 35 -9.15 2.23 -10.90
CA ARG A 35 -7.80 2.04 -11.46
C ARG A 35 -6.98 3.34 -11.59
N GLN A 36 -7.62 4.43 -12.02
CA GLN A 36 -6.94 5.72 -12.18
C GLN A 36 -6.45 6.29 -10.84
N LYS A 37 -7.29 6.23 -9.81
CA LYS A 37 -6.95 6.72 -8.46
C LYS A 37 -5.86 5.85 -7.83
N VAL A 38 -5.95 4.52 -7.98
CA VAL A 38 -4.91 3.59 -7.54
C VAL A 38 -3.57 3.89 -8.22
N SER A 39 -3.57 4.05 -9.55
CA SER A 39 -2.35 4.38 -10.29
C SER A 39 -1.73 5.69 -9.82
N SER A 40 -2.55 6.72 -9.62
CA SER A 40 -2.12 8.04 -9.12
C SER A 40 -1.50 7.94 -7.73
N VAL A 41 -2.14 7.25 -6.78
CA VAL A 41 -1.66 7.18 -5.40
C VAL A 41 -0.41 6.30 -5.26
N ILE A 42 -0.31 5.19 -6.02
CA ILE A 42 0.89 4.35 -6.06
C ILE A 42 2.05 5.13 -6.67
N THR A 43 1.82 5.87 -7.75
CA THR A 43 2.84 6.72 -8.37
C THR A 43 3.31 7.77 -7.37
N LYS A 44 2.38 8.40 -6.66
CA LYS A 44 2.70 9.38 -5.62
C LYS A 44 3.53 8.78 -4.49
N TYR A 45 3.18 7.59 -3.99
CA TYR A 45 3.95 6.88 -2.97
C TYR A 45 5.40 6.64 -3.43
N ARG A 46 5.59 6.25 -4.70
CA ARG A 46 6.94 6.05 -5.26
C ARG A 46 7.73 7.33 -5.40
N THR A 47 7.07 8.45 -5.71
CA THR A 47 7.72 9.76 -5.77
C THR A 47 8.13 10.22 -4.37
N ASP A 48 7.26 10.03 -3.38
CA ASP A 48 7.51 10.45 -1.99
C ASP A 48 8.56 9.54 -1.30
N TYR A 49 8.54 8.23 -1.61
CA TYR A 49 9.41 7.21 -1.02
C TYR A 49 10.09 6.33 -2.10
N PRO A 50 11.02 6.90 -2.90
CA PRO A 50 11.59 6.22 -4.07
C PRO A 50 12.43 4.98 -3.74
N LYS A 51 12.92 4.87 -2.51
CA LYS A 51 13.70 3.72 -2.03
C LYS A 51 12.85 2.56 -1.50
N ASN A 52 11.57 2.80 -1.22
CA ASN A 52 10.70 1.80 -0.61
C ASN A 52 10.13 0.82 -1.63
N MET A 53 9.93 1.25 -2.87
CA MET A 53 9.16 0.48 -3.84
C MET A 53 9.63 0.69 -5.27
N HIS A 54 9.88 -0.41 -5.97
CA HIS A 54 10.27 -0.42 -7.38
C HIS A 54 9.24 -1.18 -8.22
N HIS A 55 8.99 -0.71 -9.43
CA HIS A 55 8.03 -1.34 -10.33
C HIS A 55 8.72 -2.45 -11.13
N ALA A 56 8.31 -3.70 -10.91
CA ALA A 56 8.77 -4.85 -11.67
C ALA A 56 7.84 -5.06 -12.87
N PHE A 57 8.14 -4.38 -13.97
CA PHE A 57 7.34 -4.41 -15.21
C PHE A 57 7.06 -5.82 -15.72
N HIS A 58 8.02 -6.74 -15.59
CA HIS A 58 7.88 -8.14 -16.00
C HIS A 58 6.82 -8.91 -15.20
N GLN A 59 6.65 -8.57 -13.92
CA GLN A 59 5.74 -9.29 -13.02
C GLN A 59 4.44 -8.52 -12.75
N LYS A 60 4.27 -7.34 -13.38
CA LYS A 60 3.13 -6.43 -13.17
C LYS A 60 2.87 -6.14 -11.69
N CYS A 61 3.93 -6.13 -10.88
CA CYS A 61 3.88 -5.92 -9.45
C CYS A 61 4.89 -4.87 -9.00
N TYR A 62 4.71 -4.40 -7.78
CA TYR A 62 5.65 -3.52 -7.12
C TYR A 62 6.37 -4.31 -6.04
N LEU A 63 7.70 -4.23 -6.05
CA LEU A 63 8.56 -4.95 -5.13
C LEU A 63 9.12 -3.99 -4.08
N ARG A 64 9.35 -4.54 -2.88
CA ARG A 64 10.02 -3.84 -1.81
C ARG A 64 11.45 -3.50 -2.23
N GLY A 65 11.85 -2.24 -2.02
CA GLY A 65 13.24 -1.83 -2.21
C GLY A 65 14.16 -2.35 -1.11
N ASN A 66 15.46 -2.40 -1.40
CA ASN A 66 16.46 -2.93 -0.47
C ASN A 66 16.62 -2.04 0.78
N ASP A 67 16.45 -0.73 0.63
CA ASP A 67 16.49 0.27 1.70
C ASP A 67 15.10 0.61 2.25
N PHE A 68 14.15 -0.33 2.16
CA PHE A 68 12.78 -0.09 2.60
C PHE A 68 12.71 0.31 4.07
N LYS A 69 12.00 1.42 4.33
CA LYS A 69 11.64 1.88 5.67
C LYS A 69 10.14 2.07 5.72
N ALA A 70 9.46 1.34 6.60
CA ALA A 70 8.04 1.54 6.83
C ALA A 70 7.82 2.86 7.58
N HIS A 71 7.73 3.96 6.83
CA HIS A 71 7.63 5.31 7.38
C HIS A 71 6.30 5.57 8.08
N LEU A 72 5.25 4.82 7.74
CA LEU A 72 3.88 5.06 8.21
C LEU A 72 3.32 3.95 9.11
N LEU A 73 4.13 2.93 9.42
CA LEU A 73 3.88 2.00 10.53
C LEU A 73 4.22 2.70 11.86
N THR A 74 3.44 3.72 12.21
CA THR A 74 3.61 4.44 13.47
C THR A 74 2.42 4.11 14.37
N THR A 75 2.76 3.65 15.58
CA THR A 75 1.95 3.35 16.78
C THR A 75 1.04 2.13 16.80
N HIS A 76 0.55 1.61 15.68
CA HIS A 76 -0.30 0.40 15.66
C HIS A 76 0.40 -0.78 14.98
N SER A 77 0.18 -1.99 15.48
CA SER A 77 0.75 -3.19 14.88
C SER A 77 0.16 -3.39 13.47
N PRO A 78 0.95 -3.88 12.48
CA PRO A 78 0.46 -4.14 11.11
C PRO A 78 -0.84 -4.94 11.07
N GLU A 79 -1.01 -5.86 12.03
CA GLU A 79 -2.20 -6.71 12.18
C GLU A 79 -3.43 -5.94 12.64
N GLU A 80 -3.30 -4.97 13.56
CA GLU A 80 -4.42 -4.12 13.99
C GLU A 80 -4.93 -3.25 12.84
N TYR A 81 -4.02 -2.75 12.01
CA TYR A 81 -4.38 -1.98 10.82
C TYR A 81 -5.11 -2.83 9.77
N ILE A 82 -4.59 -4.03 9.47
CA ILE A 82 -5.24 -4.98 8.55
C ILE A 82 -6.61 -5.38 9.09
N ASN A 83 -6.74 -5.65 10.39
CA ASN A 83 -8.01 -6.05 10.99
C ASN A 83 -9.03 -4.91 10.91
N ALA A 84 -8.65 -3.67 11.22
CA ALA A 84 -9.53 -2.50 11.08
C ALA A 84 -9.98 -2.26 9.64
N VAL A 85 -9.09 -2.44 8.65
CA VAL A 85 -9.43 -2.32 7.23
C VAL A 85 -10.29 -3.51 6.77
N GLY A 86 -9.99 -4.73 7.23
CA GLY A 86 -10.75 -5.94 6.91
C GLY A 86 -12.19 -5.90 7.45
N VAL A 87 -12.42 -5.32 8.64
CA VAL A 87 -13.75 -5.12 9.21
C VAL A 87 -14.62 -4.20 8.34
N ILE A 88 -14.03 -3.25 7.62
CA ILE A 88 -14.76 -2.35 6.70
C ILE A 88 -15.08 -3.06 5.37
N ILE A 89 -14.28 -4.06 4.96
CA ILE A 89 -14.41 -4.75 3.67
C ILE A 89 -15.27 -6.03 3.78
N GLY A 90 -15.33 -6.67 4.95
CA GLY A 90 -16.05 -7.93 5.19
C GLY A 90 -17.48 -7.80 5.71
N GLY A 91 -18.04 -6.59 5.74
CA GLY A 91 -19.39 -6.34 6.24
C GLY A 91 -20.45 -6.27 5.14
N GLN A 92 -20.78 -7.40 4.52
CA GLN A 92 -22.09 -7.63 3.91
C GLN A 92 -22.42 -9.12 3.84
#